data_AF-A0A8H2WBS5-F1
#
_entry.id   AF-A0A8H2WBS5-F1
#
_cell.length_a   1.000
_cell.length_b   1.000
_cell.length_c   1.000
_cell.angle_alpha   90.00
_cell.angle_beta   90.00
_cell.angle_gamma   90.00
#
_symmetry.space_group_name_H-M   'P 1'
#
loop_
_entity.id
_entity.type
_entity.pdbx_description
1 polymer ?
#
loop_
_entity_poly.entity_id
_entity_poly.type
_entity_poly.pdbx_seq_one_letter_code
_entity_poly.pdbx_strand_id
1 'polypeptide(L)'
;RIPKPVPGWVKPIIIGRHAFGDQYRSTDFIAPGPGKLELIYTPSDGGKTTTLNVYDFEGPGIALAMYNTDESIEGFAHASFKMALEKKMPLYMSTKNTILKKYDGRFKDIFQDIYEKQYQKEFEAAGLWYEHRLIDDMVAQAIKSSGGFVWACKNYDGDVQSDILAQGFGSLGMMTSELITPDGGTIEAEAAHGTVTRHWREHQKGKETSTNPVASIFAWTRGLAFRAKLDGNEQLKGFAKKLEDSCVEVIDKDGIMTKDLALAIHGKK
;
A
#
# COMPACT_ATOMS: atom_id res chain seq x y z
N ARG A 1 -5.93 20.59 -11.19
CA ARG A 1 -6.98 20.71 -12.24
C ARG A 1 -7.36 19.39 -12.92
N ILE A 2 -6.84 18.26 -12.44
CA ILE A 2 -7.05 16.96 -13.06
C ILE A 2 -8.41 16.39 -12.63
N PRO A 3 -9.32 16.05 -13.58
CA PRO A 3 -10.57 15.37 -13.25
C PRO A 3 -10.30 14.06 -12.55
N LYS A 4 -10.98 13.84 -11.42
CA LYS A 4 -10.90 12.58 -10.67
C LYS A 4 -11.98 11.63 -11.19
N PRO A 5 -11.64 10.38 -11.57
CA PRO A 5 -12.63 9.35 -11.86
C PRO A 5 -13.63 9.13 -10.73
N VAL A 6 -13.23 9.41 -9.48
CA VAL A 6 -14.11 9.44 -8.30
C VAL A 6 -14.22 10.89 -7.81
N PRO A 7 -15.24 11.67 -8.25
CA PRO A 7 -15.32 13.09 -7.96
C PRO A 7 -15.45 13.43 -6.47
N GLY A 8 -16.02 12.51 -5.68
CA GLY A 8 -16.22 12.68 -4.24
C GLY A 8 -14.91 12.74 -3.44
N TRP A 9 -13.80 12.23 -3.96
CA TRP A 9 -12.51 12.20 -3.27
C TRP A 9 -11.85 13.58 -3.25
N VAL A 10 -12.30 14.43 -2.34
CA VAL A 10 -11.79 15.80 -2.16
C VAL A 10 -10.62 15.87 -1.18
N LYS A 11 -10.46 14.89 -0.30
CA LYS A 11 -9.33 14.72 0.62
C LYS A 11 -8.46 13.52 0.19
N PRO A 12 -7.15 13.51 0.50
CA PRO A 12 -6.28 12.39 0.17
C PRO A 12 -6.67 11.11 0.95
N ILE A 13 -6.39 9.95 0.38
CA ILE A 13 -6.46 8.66 1.06
C ILE A 13 -5.04 8.12 1.11
N ILE A 14 -4.60 7.67 2.28
CA ILE A 14 -3.25 7.15 2.49
C ILE A 14 -3.33 5.64 2.67
N ILE A 15 -2.66 4.86 1.82
CA ILE A 15 -2.54 3.41 1.99
C ILE A 15 -1.29 3.13 2.82
N GLY A 16 -1.47 2.42 3.94
CA GLY A 16 -0.39 1.73 4.63
C GLY A 16 -0.37 0.28 4.17
N ARG A 17 0.61 -0.10 3.33
CA ARG A 17 0.76 -1.49 2.85
C ARG A 17 1.65 -2.29 3.81
N HIS A 18 1.18 -3.45 4.26
CA HIS A 18 2.01 -4.39 5.01
C HIS A 18 3.00 -5.12 4.08
N ALA A 19 4.22 -4.59 3.92
CA ALA A 19 5.22 -5.10 2.98
C ALA A 19 5.98 -6.36 3.46
N PHE A 20 5.28 -7.35 4.04
CA PHE A 20 5.88 -8.61 4.50
C PHE A 20 4.91 -9.79 4.36
N GLY A 21 5.46 -10.98 4.07
CA GLY A 21 4.72 -12.24 4.05
C GLY A 21 3.65 -12.33 2.97
N ASP A 22 2.63 -13.13 3.26
CA ASP A 22 1.47 -13.38 2.39
C ASP A 22 1.89 -13.87 0.98
N GLN A 23 1.17 -13.51 -0.08
CA GLN A 23 1.45 -13.91 -1.47
C GLN A 23 2.89 -13.58 -1.93
N TYR A 24 3.55 -12.61 -1.29
CA TYR A 24 4.88 -12.16 -1.69
C TYR A 24 6.01 -13.02 -1.14
N ARG A 25 5.68 -13.97 -0.25
CA ARG A 25 6.58 -15.00 0.26
C ARG A 25 5.88 -16.36 0.30
N SER A 26 4.98 -16.60 -0.66
CA SER A 26 4.32 -17.89 -0.78
C SER A 26 5.20 -18.93 -1.47
N THR A 27 4.88 -20.19 -1.23
CA THR A 27 5.36 -21.32 -2.03
C THR A 27 4.17 -21.90 -2.77
N ASP A 28 4.28 -21.99 -4.09
CA ASP A 28 3.26 -22.54 -4.98
C ASP A 28 3.68 -23.90 -5.54
N PHE A 29 2.68 -24.70 -5.91
CA PHE A 29 2.86 -26.07 -6.38
C PHE A 29 1.84 -26.44 -7.45
N ILE A 30 2.29 -27.07 -8.53
CA ILE A 30 1.42 -27.68 -9.54
C ILE A 30 1.28 -29.16 -9.21
N ALA A 31 0.08 -29.58 -8.85
CA ALA A 31 -0.25 -30.99 -8.67
C ALA A 31 -0.42 -31.65 -10.04
N PRO A 32 0.39 -32.66 -10.41
CA PRO A 32 0.34 -33.26 -11.75
C PRO A 32 -0.83 -34.24 -11.95
N GLY A 33 -1.55 -34.60 -10.89
CA GLY A 33 -2.61 -35.61 -10.91
C GLY A 33 -3.22 -35.83 -9.52
N PRO A 34 -3.99 -36.93 -9.33
CA PRO A 34 -4.65 -37.21 -8.06
C PRO A 34 -3.65 -37.34 -6.90
N GLY A 35 -3.99 -36.81 -5.73
CA GLY A 35 -3.11 -36.85 -4.56
C GLY A 35 -3.61 -36.03 -3.38
N LYS A 36 -3.12 -36.34 -2.18
CA LYS A 36 -3.48 -35.61 -0.94
C LYS A 36 -2.54 -34.45 -0.70
N LEU A 37 -3.10 -33.27 -0.43
CA LEU A 37 -2.37 -32.08 -0.02
C LEU A 37 -2.58 -31.81 1.47
N GLU A 38 -1.47 -31.72 2.21
CA GLU A 38 -1.49 -31.45 3.65
C GLU A 38 -0.59 -30.25 4.00
N LEU A 39 -0.98 -29.51 5.03
CA LEU A 39 -0.13 -28.53 5.69
C LEU A 39 0.40 -29.13 6.99
N ILE A 40 1.72 -29.23 7.11
CA ILE A 40 2.40 -29.83 8.26
C ILE A 40 3.19 -28.76 9.01
N TYR A 41 2.94 -28.63 10.31
CA TYR A 41 3.72 -27.78 11.22
C TYR A 41 4.40 -28.65 12.28
N THR A 42 5.73 -28.61 12.31
CA THR A 42 6.56 -29.33 13.27
C THR A 42 7.18 -28.33 14.25
N PRO A 43 6.77 -28.33 15.53
CA PRO A 43 7.36 -27.49 16.56
C PRO A 43 8.86 -27.77 16.75
N SER A 44 9.66 -26.72 16.91
CA SER A 44 11.11 -26.83 17.12
C SER A 44 11.49 -27.38 18.50
N ASP A 45 10.60 -27.28 19.47
CA ASP A 45 10.75 -27.79 20.84
C ASP A 45 10.47 -29.30 20.96
N GLY A 46 10.22 -29.99 19.84
CA GLY A 46 9.86 -31.40 19.82
C GLY A 46 8.40 -31.67 20.19
N GLY A 47 7.56 -30.62 20.28
CA GLY A 47 6.14 -30.74 20.50
C GLY A 47 5.40 -31.52 19.40
N LYS A 48 4.11 -31.78 19.63
CA LYS A 48 3.29 -32.59 18.72
C LYS A 48 3.17 -31.91 17.35
N THR A 49 3.56 -32.63 16.29
CA THR A 49 3.37 -32.19 14.90
C THR A 49 1.88 -32.04 14.60
N THR A 50 1.52 -30.94 13.92
CA THR A 50 0.17 -30.68 13.44
C THR A 50 0.11 -30.97 11.95
N THR A 51 -0.83 -31.82 11.53
CA THR A 51 -1.11 -32.11 10.13
C THR A 51 -2.55 -31.71 9.82
N LEU A 52 -2.72 -30.85 8.82
CA LEU A 52 -4.03 -30.37 8.38
C LEU A 52 -4.25 -30.81 6.93
N ASN A 53 -5.31 -31.55 6.66
CA ASN A 53 -5.74 -31.81 5.28
C ASN A 53 -6.20 -30.49 4.65
N VAL A 54 -5.61 -30.12 3.52
CA VAL A 54 -6.01 -28.95 2.74
C VAL A 54 -7.00 -29.37 1.66
N TYR A 55 -6.64 -30.37 0.85
CA TYR A 55 -7.48 -30.89 -0.23
C TYR A 55 -7.03 -32.28 -0.69
N ASP A 56 -7.97 -33.10 -1.16
CA ASP A 56 -7.70 -34.36 -1.85
C ASP A 56 -7.96 -34.18 -3.35
N PHE A 57 -6.90 -34.05 -4.15
CA PHE A 57 -6.99 -33.87 -5.59
C PHE A 57 -7.47 -35.14 -6.29
N GLU A 58 -8.44 -34.99 -7.19
CA GLU A 58 -8.91 -36.05 -8.11
C GLU A 58 -8.24 -35.99 -9.49
N GLY A 59 -7.43 -34.96 -9.76
CA GLY A 59 -6.78 -34.69 -11.04
C GLY A 59 -5.78 -33.54 -10.94
N PRO A 60 -5.20 -33.06 -12.06
CA PRO A 60 -4.23 -31.98 -12.05
C PRO A 60 -4.80 -30.69 -11.45
N GLY A 61 -3.96 -29.93 -10.74
CA GLY A 61 -4.38 -28.71 -10.05
C GLY A 61 -3.22 -27.86 -9.57
N ILE A 62 -3.54 -26.85 -8.76
CA ILE A 62 -2.55 -25.95 -8.17
C ILE A 62 -2.83 -25.75 -6.68
N ALA A 63 -1.77 -25.49 -5.92
CA ALA A 63 -1.81 -25.20 -4.50
C ALA A 63 -0.84 -24.07 -4.16
N LEU A 64 -1.11 -23.39 -3.05
CA LEU A 64 -0.20 -22.39 -2.50
C LEU A 64 -0.25 -22.43 -0.98
N ALA A 65 0.88 -22.14 -0.35
CA ALA A 65 0.99 -21.88 1.08
C ALA A 65 1.65 -20.52 1.30
N MET A 66 1.14 -19.76 2.26
CA MET A 66 1.69 -18.46 2.64
C MET A 66 1.68 -18.32 4.16
N TYR A 67 2.46 -17.37 4.68
CA TYR A 67 2.59 -17.14 6.10
C TYR A 67 2.78 -15.65 6.42
N ASN A 68 2.53 -15.33 7.67
CA ASN A 68 2.91 -14.07 8.28
C ASN A 68 3.35 -14.32 9.73
N THR A 69 3.82 -13.29 10.43
CA THR A 69 4.34 -13.39 11.80
C THR A 69 3.74 -12.30 12.66
N ASP A 70 3.41 -12.60 13.92
CA ASP A 70 2.86 -11.62 14.86
C ASP A 70 3.75 -10.38 14.98
N GLU A 71 5.07 -10.54 15.13
CA GLU A 71 6.04 -9.43 15.18
C GLU A 71 5.89 -8.44 14.01
N SER A 72 5.76 -8.97 12.79
CA SER A 72 5.59 -8.13 11.59
C SER A 72 4.23 -7.43 11.57
N ILE A 73 3.17 -8.10 12.01
CA ILE A 73 1.82 -7.53 12.08
C ILE A 73 1.75 -6.44 13.17
N GLU A 74 2.38 -6.65 14.31
CA GLU A 74 2.48 -5.68 15.40
C GLU A 74 3.23 -4.43 14.93
N GLY A 75 4.39 -4.59 14.28
CA GLY A 75 5.14 -3.49 13.69
C GLY A 75 4.31 -2.69 12.67
N PHE A 76 3.55 -3.38 11.83
CA PHE A 76 2.64 -2.76 10.87
C PHE A 76 1.49 -2.00 11.54
N ALA A 77 0.91 -2.54 12.61
CA ALA A 77 -0.12 -1.86 13.40
C ALA A 77 0.40 -0.57 14.01
N HIS A 78 1.56 -0.62 14.68
CA HIS A 78 2.21 0.56 15.25
C HIS A 78 2.50 1.64 14.21
N ALA A 79 3.03 1.26 13.04
CA ALA A 79 3.29 2.20 11.95
C ALA A 79 1.98 2.87 11.46
N SER A 80 0.92 2.08 11.32
CA SER A 80 -0.40 2.57 10.86
C SER A 80 -1.03 3.56 11.85
N PHE A 81 -1.01 3.26 13.16
CA PHE A 81 -1.54 4.16 14.18
C PHE A 81 -0.75 5.47 14.28
N LYS A 82 0.59 5.40 14.26
CA LYS A 82 1.46 6.58 14.26
C LYS A 82 1.21 7.47 13.05
N MET A 83 1.09 6.86 11.86
CA MET A 83 0.78 7.58 10.62
C MET A 83 -0.56 8.31 10.71
N ALA A 84 -1.61 7.64 11.19
CA ALA A 84 -2.93 8.22 11.38
C ALA A 84 -2.92 9.42 12.34
N LEU A 85 -2.21 9.31 13.48
CA LEU A 85 -2.03 10.42 14.43
C LEU A 85 -1.26 11.59 13.81
N GLU A 86 -0.15 11.32 13.12
CA GLU A 86 0.67 12.35 12.47
C GLU A 86 -0.13 13.13 11.43
N LYS A 87 -0.91 12.42 10.60
CA LYS A 87 -1.74 13.01 9.55
C LYS A 87 -3.09 13.55 10.06
N LYS A 88 -3.41 13.32 11.33
CA LYS A 88 -4.69 13.67 11.97
C LYS A 88 -5.87 13.11 11.18
N MET A 89 -5.80 11.83 10.85
CA MET A 89 -6.79 11.11 10.04
C MET A 89 -7.27 9.86 10.79
N PRO A 90 -8.55 9.46 10.67
CA PRO A 90 -9.00 8.18 11.19
C PRO A 90 -8.31 7.02 10.45
N LEU A 91 -8.22 5.87 11.13
CA LEU A 91 -7.59 4.67 10.60
C LEU A 91 -8.62 3.57 10.33
N TYR A 92 -8.56 3.00 9.13
CA TYR A 92 -9.27 1.77 8.80
C TYR A 92 -8.26 0.64 8.54
N MET A 93 -8.54 -0.56 9.03
CA MET A 93 -7.80 -1.77 8.67
C MET A 93 -8.76 -2.78 8.06
N SER A 94 -8.42 -3.35 6.91
CA SER A 94 -9.32 -4.25 6.18
C SER A 94 -8.78 -5.67 6.05
N THR A 95 -9.66 -6.65 6.26
CA THR A 95 -9.34 -8.08 6.02
C THR A 95 -10.56 -8.85 5.49
N LYS A 96 -10.42 -10.15 5.26
CA LYS A 96 -11.53 -11.09 5.01
C LYS A 96 -11.66 -12.13 6.13
N ASN A 97 -11.61 -11.69 7.40
CA ASN A 97 -11.62 -12.57 8.58
C ASN A 97 -12.88 -13.45 8.75
N THR A 98 -13.99 -13.16 8.07
CA THR A 98 -15.15 -14.07 8.04
C THR A 98 -14.86 -15.37 7.28
N ILE A 99 -13.93 -15.32 6.32
CA ILE A 99 -13.47 -16.46 5.52
C ILE A 99 -12.17 -17.00 6.09
N LEU A 100 -11.14 -16.16 6.22
CA LEU A 100 -9.84 -16.52 6.77
C LEU A 100 -9.81 -16.34 8.28
N LYS A 101 -10.67 -17.10 8.98
CA LYS A 101 -10.97 -16.92 10.42
C LYS A 101 -9.76 -16.87 11.33
N LYS A 102 -8.74 -17.70 11.09
CA LYS A 102 -7.51 -17.72 11.88
C LYS A 102 -6.48 -16.72 11.36
N TYR A 103 -6.22 -16.73 10.05
CA TYR A 103 -5.16 -15.92 9.44
C TYR A 103 -5.48 -14.42 9.50
N ASP A 104 -6.62 -14.01 8.94
CA ASP A 104 -7.05 -12.60 8.94
C ASP A 104 -7.66 -12.20 10.29
N GLY A 105 -8.15 -13.17 11.08
CA GLY A 105 -8.49 -12.96 12.47
C GLY A 105 -7.30 -12.49 13.28
N ARG A 106 -6.10 -13.05 13.05
CA ARG A 106 -4.88 -12.65 13.77
C ARG A 106 -4.50 -11.19 13.53
N PHE A 107 -4.62 -10.70 12.30
CA PHE A 107 -4.44 -9.28 11.98
C PHE A 107 -5.43 -8.39 12.75
N LYS A 108 -6.72 -8.75 12.72
CA LYS A 108 -7.77 -8.02 13.45
C LYS A 108 -7.48 -7.96 14.94
N ASP A 109 -7.18 -9.11 15.54
CA ASP A 109 -6.99 -9.23 16.99
C ASP A 109 -5.77 -8.44 17.45
N ILE A 110 -4.64 -8.52 16.71
CA ILE A 110 -3.42 -7.76 17.04
C ILE A 110 -3.66 -6.25 16.94
N PHE A 111 -4.28 -5.78 15.86
CA PHE A 111 -4.59 -4.34 15.71
C PHE A 111 -5.51 -3.85 16.82
N GLN A 112 -6.54 -4.62 17.17
CA GLN A 112 -7.49 -4.27 18.23
C GLN A 112 -6.80 -4.18 19.59
N ASP A 113 -5.99 -5.20 19.94
CA ASP A 113 -5.27 -5.25 21.21
C ASP A 113 -4.29 -4.09 21.36
N ILE A 114 -3.53 -3.76 20.31
CA ILE A 114 -2.61 -2.61 20.30
C ILE A 114 -3.38 -1.29 20.42
N TYR A 115 -4.49 -1.13 19.69
CA TYR A 115 -5.30 0.07 19.76
C TYR A 115 -5.79 0.34 21.18
N GLU A 116 -6.48 -0.64 21.79
CA GLU A 116 -7.07 -0.52 23.12
C GLU A 116 -6.02 -0.26 24.20
N LYS A 117 -4.88 -0.96 24.13
CA LYS A 117 -3.82 -0.84 25.15
C LYS A 117 -3.00 0.43 25.02
N GLN A 118 -2.75 0.91 23.80
CA GLN A 118 -1.67 1.88 23.55
C GLN A 118 -2.13 3.18 22.87
N TYR A 119 -3.12 3.13 21.97
CA TYR A 119 -3.43 4.27 21.09
C TYR A 119 -4.81 4.89 21.31
N GLN A 120 -5.75 4.18 21.93
CA GLN A 120 -7.14 4.62 22.05
C GLN A 120 -7.25 6.02 22.68
N LYS A 121 -6.55 6.26 23.80
CA LYS A 121 -6.59 7.56 24.48
C LYS A 121 -6.06 8.71 23.61
N GLU A 122 -5.02 8.47 22.83
CA GLU A 122 -4.44 9.48 21.94
C GLU A 122 -5.37 9.77 20.75
N PHE A 123 -6.01 8.74 20.19
CA PHE A 123 -6.99 8.88 19.13
C PHE A 123 -8.22 9.67 19.59
N GLU A 124 -8.78 9.31 20.76
CA GLU A 124 -9.93 9.99 21.34
C GLU A 124 -9.62 11.47 21.64
N ALA A 125 -8.44 11.77 22.21
CA ALA A 125 -8.00 13.14 22.46
C ALA A 125 -7.84 13.96 21.17
N ALA A 126 -7.49 13.30 20.06
CA ALA A 126 -7.39 13.93 18.74
C ALA A 126 -8.72 13.96 17.96
N GLY A 127 -9.80 13.40 18.51
CA GLY A 127 -11.09 13.27 17.82
C GLY A 127 -11.07 12.29 16.64
N LEU A 128 -10.16 11.31 16.67
CA LEU A 128 -9.96 10.27 15.66
C LEU A 128 -10.51 8.93 16.17
N TRP A 129 -10.63 7.97 15.26
CA TRP A 129 -11.04 6.60 15.58
C TRP A 129 -10.26 5.58 14.75
N TYR A 130 -10.26 4.35 15.23
CA TYR A 130 -9.82 3.16 14.50
C TYR A 130 -11.01 2.22 14.29
N GLU A 131 -11.09 1.63 13.10
CA GLU A 131 -12.11 0.63 12.79
C GLU A 131 -11.55 -0.51 11.91
N HIS A 132 -11.82 -1.75 12.30
CA HIS A 132 -11.64 -2.91 11.43
C HIS A 132 -12.88 -3.06 10.51
N ARG A 133 -12.64 -3.31 9.22
CA ARG A 133 -13.71 -3.60 8.24
C ARG A 133 -13.41 -4.82 7.40
N LEU A 134 -14.47 -5.44 6.88
CA LEU A 134 -14.31 -6.42 5.81
C LEU A 134 -13.88 -5.69 4.52
N ILE A 135 -12.94 -6.28 3.79
CA ILE A 135 -12.32 -5.65 2.61
C ILE A 135 -13.33 -5.22 1.54
N ASP A 136 -14.40 -6.01 1.34
CA ASP A 136 -15.49 -5.71 0.41
C ASP A 136 -16.36 -4.52 0.86
N ASP A 137 -16.60 -4.37 2.16
CA ASP A 137 -17.26 -3.16 2.69
C ASP A 137 -16.32 -1.95 2.62
N MET A 138 -15.04 -2.15 2.93
CA MET A 138 -14.06 -1.07 2.93
C MET A 138 -13.85 -0.45 1.55
N VAL A 139 -13.74 -1.26 0.48
CA VAL A 139 -13.63 -0.72 -0.89
C VAL A 139 -14.88 0.07 -1.29
N ALA A 140 -16.08 -0.39 -0.87
CA ALA A 140 -17.32 0.30 -1.17
C ALA A 140 -17.45 1.62 -0.40
N GLN A 141 -17.04 1.63 0.88
CA GLN A 141 -16.96 2.84 1.69
C GLN A 141 -15.94 3.83 1.12
N ALA A 142 -14.76 3.37 0.71
CA ALA A 142 -13.72 4.22 0.15
C ALA A 142 -14.27 5.00 -1.05
N ILE A 143 -14.92 4.33 -2.01
CA ILE A 143 -15.55 4.97 -3.18
C ILE A 143 -16.62 6.00 -2.78
N LYS A 144 -17.44 5.73 -1.76
CA LYS A 144 -18.51 6.63 -1.31
C LYS A 144 -18.01 7.78 -0.43
N SER A 145 -16.80 7.68 0.10
CA SER A 145 -16.24 8.65 1.04
C SER A 145 -15.84 9.96 0.36
N SER A 146 -15.48 10.95 1.18
CA SER A 146 -14.80 12.17 0.73
C SER A 146 -13.26 12.07 0.75
N GLY A 147 -12.72 10.87 1.01
CA GLY A 147 -11.32 10.64 1.39
C GLY A 147 -11.01 11.09 2.82
N GLY A 148 -9.74 11.30 3.13
CA GLY A 148 -9.27 11.87 4.41
C GLY A 148 -9.09 10.84 5.52
N PHE A 149 -8.59 9.66 5.19
CA PHE A 149 -8.32 8.58 6.14
C PHE A 149 -7.04 7.83 5.76
N VAL A 150 -6.45 7.15 6.76
CA VAL A 150 -5.43 6.13 6.53
C VAL A 150 -6.12 4.78 6.40
N TRP A 151 -5.70 3.99 5.43
CA TRP A 151 -6.18 2.64 5.18
C TRP A 151 -5.01 1.67 5.24
N ALA A 152 -4.95 0.94 6.35
CA ALA A 152 -4.02 -0.16 6.56
C ALA A 152 -4.51 -1.39 5.77
N CYS A 153 -3.75 -1.76 4.75
CA CYS A 153 -4.00 -2.89 3.89
C CYS A 153 -2.98 -4.00 4.13
N LYS A 154 -3.46 -5.25 4.10
CA LYS A 154 -2.58 -6.41 3.93
C LYS A 154 -1.76 -6.29 2.64
N ASN A 155 -0.70 -7.08 2.52
CA ASN A 155 0.30 -6.90 1.46
C ASN A 155 -0.32 -6.83 0.05
N TYR A 156 -1.13 -7.83 -0.30
CA TYR A 156 -1.78 -7.89 -1.62
C TYR A 156 -2.85 -6.81 -1.81
N ASP A 157 -3.67 -6.55 -0.80
CA ASP A 157 -4.70 -5.50 -0.88
C ASP A 157 -4.04 -4.12 -1.06
N GLY A 158 -2.93 -3.87 -0.37
CA GLY A 158 -2.21 -2.60 -0.45
C GLY A 158 -1.66 -2.33 -1.84
N ASP A 159 -1.10 -3.36 -2.47
CA ASP A 159 -0.57 -3.31 -3.84
C ASP A 159 -1.67 -2.96 -4.87
N VAL A 160 -2.80 -3.67 -4.80
CA VAL A 160 -3.90 -3.45 -5.76
C VAL A 160 -4.62 -2.13 -5.50
N GLN A 161 -4.90 -1.80 -4.24
CA GLN A 161 -5.66 -0.60 -3.90
C GLN A 161 -4.84 0.69 -4.05
N SER A 162 -3.50 0.65 -3.90
CA SER A 162 -2.66 1.82 -4.19
C SER A 162 -2.77 2.22 -5.66
N ASP A 163 -2.77 1.26 -6.59
CA ASP A 163 -2.90 1.54 -8.02
C ASP A 163 -4.26 2.16 -8.37
N ILE A 164 -5.34 1.64 -7.77
CA ILE A 164 -6.69 2.19 -7.93
C ILE A 164 -6.76 3.62 -7.41
N LEU A 165 -6.18 3.90 -6.24
CA LEU A 165 -6.14 5.24 -5.69
C LEU A 165 -5.30 6.18 -6.55
N ALA A 166 -4.11 5.76 -6.98
CA ALA A 166 -3.25 6.58 -7.84
C ALA A 166 -3.99 6.99 -9.11
N GLN A 167 -4.68 6.04 -9.76
CA GLN A 167 -5.47 6.30 -10.95
C GLN A 167 -6.71 7.16 -10.64
N GLY A 168 -7.37 6.94 -9.49
CA GLY A 168 -8.54 7.69 -9.05
C GLY A 168 -8.24 9.13 -8.62
N PHE A 169 -6.99 9.44 -8.28
CA PHE A 169 -6.49 10.81 -8.07
C PHE A 169 -5.85 11.42 -9.33
N GLY A 170 -5.82 10.69 -10.45
CA GLY A 170 -5.52 11.23 -11.79
C GLY A 170 -4.58 10.34 -12.60
N SER A 171 -3.45 9.92 -12.02
CA SER A 171 -2.45 9.10 -12.70
C SER A 171 -1.54 8.41 -11.69
N LEU A 172 -1.10 7.20 -12.03
CA LEU A 172 -0.03 6.48 -11.33
C LEU A 172 1.26 7.31 -11.19
N GLY A 173 1.53 8.22 -12.15
CA GLY A 173 2.67 9.14 -12.08
C GLY A 173 2.56 10.22 -10.99
N MET A 174 1.42 10.34 -10.32
CA MET A 174 1.13 11.37 -9.30
C MET A 174 1.07 10.79 -7.88
N MET A 175 1.53 9.56 -7.66
CA MET A 175 1.56 8.92 -6.35
C MET A 175 3.00 8.76 -5.84
N THR A 176 3.20 9.04 -4.57
CA THR A 176 4.44 8.78 -3.83
C THR A 176 4.34 7.46 -3.08
N SER A 177 5.42 6.69 -3.02
CA SER A 177 5.52 5.49 -2.17
C SER A 177 6.73 5.61 -1.25
N GLU A 178 6.51 5.32 0.04
CA GLU A 178 7.55 5.31 1.06
C GLU A 178 7.36 4.08 1.96
N LEU A 179 8.38 3.24 2.05
CA LEU A 179 8.50 2.19 3.04
C LEU A 179 9.29 2.73 4.23
N ILE A 180 8.69 2.71 5.42
CA ILE A 180 9.32 3.18 6.66
C ILE A 180 9.49 1.99 7.61
N THR A 181 10.68 1.82 8.17
CA THR A 181 10.92 0.78 9.18
C THR A 181 10.20 1.08 10.50
N PRO A 182 9.87 0.07 11.33
CA PRO A 182 9.12 0.28 12.58
C PRO A 182 9.76 1.27 13.57
N ASP A 183 11.09 1.37 13.56
CA ASP A 183 11.88 2.32 14.37
C ASP A 183 11.87 3.76 13.82
N GLY A 184 11.37 3.96 12.59
CA GLY A 184 11.33 5.23 11.89
C GLY A 184 12.71 5.78 11.49
N GLY A 185 13.77 4.99 11.65
CA GLY A 185 15.16 5.38 11.38
C GLY A 185 15.58 5.17 9.93
N THR A 186 14.87 4.31 9.20
CA THR A 186 15.17 3.95 7.81
C THR A 186 13.94 4.15 6.94
N ILE A 187 14.16 4.69 5.74
CA ILE A 187 13.14 4.72 4.69
C ILE A 187 13.69 4.16 3.39
N GLU A 188 12.79 3.62 2.58
CA GLU A 188 12.97 3.39 1.16
C GLU A 188 11.86 4.19 0.45
N ALA A 189 12.23 4.94 -0.58
CA ALA A 189 11.30 5.81 -1.31
C ALA A 189 11.35 5.42 -2.79
N GLU A 190 10.18 5.11 -3.34
CA GLU A 190 10.03 4.61 -4.71
C GLU A 190 8.86 5.28 -5.42
N ALA A 191 8.80 5.09 -6.74
CA ALA A 191 7.58 5.36 -7.49
C ALA A 191 6.61 4.20 -7.28
N ALA A 192 5.33 4.48 -7.06
CA ALA A 192 4.32 3.44 -6.89
C ALA A 192 4.06 2.61 -8.17
N HIS A 193 4.53 3.07 -9.32
CA HIS A 193 4.32 2.41 -10.61
C HIS A 193 5.48 1.50 -11.02
N GLY A 194 5.19 0.48 -11.84
CA GLY A 194 6.22 -0.36 -12.45
C GLY A 194 7.05 0.34 -13.53
N THR A 195 7.85 -0.44 -14.28
CA THR A 195 8.83 0.04 -15.27
C THR A 195 8.25 0.59 -16.57
N VAL A 196 6.92 0.71 -16.67
CA VAL A 196 6.20 1.24 -17.84
C VAL A 196 6.58 0.51 -19.15
N THR A 197 6.65 -0.83 -19.09
CA THR A 197 7.14 -1.71 -20.19
C THR A 197 6.55 -1.38 -21.56
N ARG A 198 5.27 -0.99 -21.63
CA ARG A 198 4.62 -0.59 -22.88
C ARG A 198 5.31 0.61 -23.54
N HIS A 199 5.68 1.63 -22.76
CA HIS A 199 6.38 2.81 -23.28
C HIS A 199 7.81 2.43 -23.68
N TRP A 200 8.47 1.58 -22.87
CA TRP A 200 9.79 1.06 -23.21
C TRP A 200 9.81 0.36 -24.58
N ARG A 201 8.79 -0.43 -24.93
CA ARG A 201 8.69 -1.07 -26.25
C ARG A 201 8.54 -0.08 -27.41
N GLU A 202 7.91 1.07 -27.21
CA GLU A 202 7.85 2.11 -28.26
C GLU A 202 9.18 2.88 -28.36
N HIS A 203 9.83 3.16 -27.23
CA HIS A 203 11.18 3.72 -27.19
C HIS A 203 12.20 2.84 -27.94
N GLN A 204 12.16 1.52 -27.75
CA GLN A 204 13.03 0.57 -28.47
C GLN A 204 12.84 0.59 -29.99
N LYS A 205 11.70 1.07 -30.48
CA LYS A 205 11.42 1.27 -31.91
C LYS A 205 11.85 2.65 -32.43
N GLY A 206 12.50 3.48 -31.59
CA GLY A 206 12.88 4.85 -31.92
C GLY A 206 11.71 5.84 -31.92
N LYS A 207 10.56 5.47 -31.33
CA LYS A 207 9.38 6.34 -31.27
C LYS A 207 9.39 7.20 -30.02
N GLU A 208 8.78 8.38 -30.12
CA GLU A 208 8.56 9.25 -28.98
C GLU A 208 7.63 8.61 -27.94
N THR A 209 7.93 8.87 -26.67
CA THR A 209 7.11 8.45 -25.52
C THR A 209 6.78 9.65 -24.64
N SER A 210 5.60 9.65 -24.04
CA SER A 210 5.22 10.65 -23.04
C SER A 210 4.98 9.96 -21.70
N THR A 211 6.08 9.55 -21.06
CA THR A 211 6.10 8.88 -19.76
C THR A 211 6.20 9.92 -18.66
N ASN A 212 5.29 9.89 -17.68
CA ASN A 212 5.28 10.81 -16.56
C ASN A 212 6.40 10.50 -15.57
N PRO A 213 7.37 11.42 -15.32
CA PRO A 213 8.49 11.18 -14.42
C PRO A 213 8.23 11.63 -12.98
N VAL A 214 7.07 12.24 -12.67
CA VAL A 214 6.83 12.95 -11.39
C VAL A 214 7.01 12.02 -10.18
N ALA A 215 6.39 10.84 -10.17
CA ALA A 215 6.57 9.88 -9.07
C ALA A 215 8.05 9.47 -8.87
N SER A 216 8.81 9.31 -9.95
CA SER A 216 10.24 9.00 -9.87
C SER A 216 11.07 10.18 -9.32
N ILE A 217 10.71 11.42 -9.68
CA ILE A 217 11.33 12.62 -9.11
C ILE A 217 11.02 12.70 -7.61
N PHE A 218 9.76 12.43 -7.23
CA PHE A 218 9.34 12.48 -5.83
C PHE A 218 10.03 11.40 -4.99
N ALA A 219 10.27 10.20 -5.53
CA ALA A 219 11.07 9.18 -4.84
C ALA A 219 12.45 9.75 -4.39
N TRP A 220 13.14 10.46 -5.29
CA TRP A 220 14.38 11.16 -4.96
C TRP A 220 14.18 12.24 -3.90
N THR A 221 13.20 13.14 -4.07
CA THR A 221 13.00 14.25 -3.12
C THR A 221 12.60 13.77 -1.74
N ARG A 222 11.81 12.70 -1.62
CA ARG A 222 11.46 12.07 -0.33
C ARG A 222 12.68 11.50 0.37
N GLY A 223 13.52 10.75 -0.35
CA GLY A 223 14.80 10.27 0.17
C GLY A 223 15.72 11.40 0.66
N LEU A 224 15.85 12.47 -0.14
CA LEU A 224 16.65 13.65 0.22
C LEU A 224 16.05 14.42 1.41
N ALA A 225 14.73 14.56 1.48
CA ALA A 225 14.05 15.22 2.61
C ALA A 225 14.24 14.43 3.92
N PHE A 226 14.22 13.10 3.86
CA PHE A 226 14.50 12.26 5.02
C PHE A 226 15.97 12.35 5.44
N ARG A 227 16.91 12.29 4.50
CA ARG A 227 18.34 12.51 4.77
C ARG A 227 18.56 13.87 5.43
N ALA A 228 17.92 14.91 4.90
CA ALA A 228 17.97 16.26 5.44
C ALA A 228 17.46 16.34 6.89
N LYS A 229 16.37 15.62 7.21
CA LYS A 229 15.85 15.51 8.58
C LYS A 229 16.88 14.86 9.52
N LEU A 230 17.51 13.76 9.08
CA LEU A 230 18.51 13.06 9.89
C LEU A 230 19.78 13.92 10.13
N ASP A 231 20.16 14.73 9.16
CA ASP A 231 21.38 15.56 9.22
C ASP A 231 21.14 16.98 9.78
N GLY A 232 19.89 17.38 10.02
CA GLY A 232 19.54 18.78 10.30
C GLY A 232 19.88 19.73 9.14
N ASN A 233 19.87 19.26 7.90
CA ASN A 233 20.29 20.00 6.71
C ASN A 233 19.11 20.75 6.05
N GLU A 234 18.85 21.98 6.50
CA GLU A 234 17.75 22.79 5.97
C GLU A 234 17.91 23.18 4.49
N GLN A 235 19.14 23.28 3.96
CA GLN A 235 19.35 23.56 2.53
C GLN A 235 18.87 22.41 1.65
N LEU A 236 19.19 21.18 2.03
CA LEU A 236 18.77 19.98 1.29
C LEU A 236 17.24 19.80 1.34
N LYS A 237 16.64 20.03 2.51
CA LYS A 237 15.18 20.04 2.67
C LYS A 237 14.51 21.11 1.80
N GLY A 238 15.10 22.31 1.77
CA GLY A 238 14.63 23.40 0.91
C GLY A 238 14.73 23.06 -0.58
N PHE A 239 15.80 22.41 -1.01
CA PHE A 239 15.97 21.92 -2.38
C PHE A 239 14.89 20.88 -2.75
N ALA A 240 14.72 19.85 -1.92
CA ALA A 240 13.73 18.79 -2.15
C ALA A 240 12.32 19.38 -2.31
N LYS A 241 11.93 20.29 -1.40
CA LYS A 241 10.63 20.97 -1.48
C LYS A 241 10.48 21.78 -2.76
N LYS A 242 11.49 22.58 -3.14
CA LYS A 242 11.43 23.41 -4.35
C LYS A 242 11.27 22.55 -5.61
N LEU A 243 11.94 21.40 -5.68
CA LEU A 243 11.81 20.49 -6.81
C LEU A 243 10.40 19.88 -6.92
N GLU A 244 9.81 19.50 -5.78
CA GLU A 244 8.39 19.05 -5.74
C GLU A 244 7.44 20.17 -6.18
N ASP A 245 7.61 21.38 -5.63
CA ASP A 245 6.80 22.56 -5.97
C ASP A 245 6.89 22.88 -7.47
N SER A 246 8.08 22.82 -8.06
CA SER A 246 8.29 23.07 -9.51
C SER A 246 7.57 22.04 -10.39
N CYS A 247 7.55 20.76 -10.00
CA CYS A 247 6.80 19.74 -10.75
C CYS A 247 5.29 20.05 -10.76
N VAL A 248 4.75 20.45 -9.61
CA VAL A 248 3.34 20.84 -9.48
C VAL A 248 3.05 22.11 -10.27
N GLU A 249 3.91 23.12 -10.19
CA GLU A 249 3.77 24.39 -10.90
C GLU A 249 3.70 24.22 -12.42
N VAL A 250 4.62 23.46 -13.00
CA VAL A 250 4.67 23.18 -14.45
C VAL A 250 3.36 22.52 -14.94
N ILE A 251 2.79 21.61 -14.14
CA ILE A 251 1.56 20.90 -14.50
C ILE A 251 0.32 21.77 -14.28
N ASP A 252 0.15 22.35 -13.09
CA ASP A 252 -1.10 23.02 -12.70
C ASP A 252 -1.18 24.47 -13.19
N LYS A 253 -0.07 25.22 -13.18
CA LYS A 253 -0.04 26.63 -13.58
C LYS A 253 0.27 26.79 -15.07
N ASP A 254 1.34 26.17 -15.54
CA ASP A 254 1.80 26.34 -16.92
C ASP A 254 1.03 25.45 -17.91
N GLY A 255 0.36 24.40 -17.42
CA GLY A 255 -0.39 23.46 -18.25
C GLY A 255 0.50 22.56 -19.11
N ILE A 256 1.79 22.46 -18.77
CA ILE A 256 2.75 21.61 -19.47
C ILE A 256 2.78 20.26 -18.76
N MET A 257 2.35 19.22 -19.47
CA MET A 257 2.14 17.91 -18.85
C MET A 257 2.32 16.77 -19.84
N THR A 258 2.55 15.58 -19.30
CA THR A 258 2.63 14.34 -20.10
C THR A 258 1.25 13.85 -20.52
N LYS A 259 1.24 12.95 -21.51
CA LYS A 259 0.03 12.48 -22.20
C LYS A 259 -1.01 11.86 -21.28
N ASP A 260 -0.60 11.20 -20.21
CA ASP A 260 -1.49 10.65 -19.19
C ASP A 260 -2.37 11.74 -18.54
N LEU A 261 -1.77 12.84 -18.11
CA LEU A 261 -2.49 13.96 -17.48
C LEU A 261 -3.32 14.74 -18.50
N ALA A 262 -2.77 14.94 -19.70
CA ALA A 262 -3.51 15.59 -20.79
C ALA A 262 -4.77 14.80 -21.19
N LEU A 263 -4.67 13.47 -21.26
CA LEU A 263 -5.82 12.58 -21.51
C LEU A 263 -6.84 12.62 -20.38
N ALA A 264 -6.40 12.74 -19.12
CA ALA A 264 -7.30 12.87 -17.97
C ALA A 264 -8.12 14.17 -18.02
N ILE A 265 -7.53 15.27 -18.49
CA ILE A 265 -8.20 16.58 -18.57
C ILE A 265 -9.06 16.71 -19.83
N HIS A 266 -8.57 16.28 -20.99
CA HIS A 266 -9.19 16.55 -22.29
C HIS A 266 -9.93 15.36 -22.90
N GLY A 267 -9.84 14.17 -22.30
CA GLY A 267 -10.38 12.92 -22.84
C GLY A 267 -9.53 12.35 -23.98
N LYS A 268 -9.86 11.12 -24.41
CA LYS A 268 -9.35 10.57 -25.67
C LYS A 268 -10.09 11.25 -26.81
N LYS A 269 -9.40 12.08 -27.59
CA LYS A 269 -9.87 12.46 -28.93
C LYS A 269 -9.77 11.27 -29.87
#